data_AF-A0A656K2B8-F1
#
_entry.id   AF-A0A656K2B8-F1
#
_cell.length_a   1.000
_cell.length_b   1.000
_cell.length_c   1.000
_cell.angle_alpha   90.00
_cell.angle_beta   90.00
_cell.angle_gamma   90.00
#
_symmetry.space_group_name_H-M   'P 1'
#
loop_
_entity.id
_entity.type
_entity.pdbx_description
1 polymer ?
#
loop_
_entity_poly.entity_id
_entity_poly.type
_entity_poly.pdbx_seq_one_letter_code
_entity_poly.pdbx_strand_id
1 'polypeptide(L)' 'MDARGETSVPGIFAAGDVTVTPYKQIIIALGEGAKASLSAFDHLIRTSAPA' A
#
# COMPACT_ATOMS: atom_id res chain seq x y z
N MET A 1 -4.51 -6.91 -3.24
CA MET A 1 -3.48 -6.38 -2.34
C MET A 1 -3.30 -7.36 -1.21
N ASP A 2 -2.08 -7.55 -0.73
CA ASP A 2 -1.84 -8.28 0.52
C ASP A 2 -2.22 -7.41 1.74
N ALA A 3 -1.91 -7.90 2.95
CA ALA A 3 -2.18 -7.18 4.18
C ALA A 3 -1.42 -5.85 4.31
N ARG A 4 -0.34 -5.64 3.56
CA ARG A 4 0.52 -4.45 3.53
C ARG A 4 0.10 -3.42 2.47
N GLY A 5 -0.81 -3.79 1.58
CA GLY A 5 -1.24 -2.95 0.47
C GLY A 5 -0.43 -3.20 -0.81
N GLU A 6 0.43 -4.22 -0.86
CA GLU A 6 1.22 -4.57 -2.04
C GLU A 6 0.34 -5.20 -3.13
N THR A 7 0.56 -4.79 -4.37
CA THR A 7 -0.10 -5.37 -5.54
C THR A 7 0.63 -6.64 -6.01
N SER A 8 0.18 -7.23 -7.12
CA SER A 8 0.93 -8.28 -7.81
C SER A 8 2.22 -7.78 -8.47
N VAL A 9 2.36 -6.46 -8.67
CA VAL A 9 3.56 -5.82 -9.22
C VAL A 9 4.41 -5.27 -8.07
N PRO A 10 5.67 -5.71 -7.91
CA PRO A 10 6.57 -5.20 -6.88
C PRO A 10 6.73 -3.68 -6.95
N GLY A 11 6.71 -3.02 -5.79
CA GLY A 11 6.83 -1.56 -5.69
C GLY A 11 5.55 -0.78 -6.02
N ILE A 12 4.48 -1.44 -6.46
CA ILE A 12 3.16 -0.81 -6.62
C ILE A 12 2.27 -1.19 -5.44
N PHE A 13 1.65 -0.18 -4.81
CA PHE A 13 0.78 -0.30 -3.65
C PHE A 13 -0.58 0.33 -3.93
N ALA A 14 -1.63 -0.13 -3.26
CA ALA A 14 -2.95 0.48 -3.32
C ALA A 14 -3.61 0.55 -1.94
N ALA A 15 -4.43 1.58 -1.75
CA ALA A 15 -5.17 1.85 -0.52
C ALA A 15 -6.53 2.49 -0.83
N GLY A 16 -7.49 2.32 0.09
CA GLY A 16 -8.82 2.91 -0.01
C GLY A 16 -9.74 2.16 -0.96
N ASP A 17 -10.74 2.86 -1.46
CA ASP A 17 -11.91 2.23 -2.09
C ASP A 17 -11.59 1.46 -3.38
N VAL A 18 -10.46 1.77 -4.04
CA VAL A 18 -9.94 1.06 -5.21
C VAL A 18 -9.45 -0.36 -4.90
N THR A 19 -9.29 -0.69 -3.61
CA THR A 19 -8.81 -2.00 -3.17
C THR A 19 -9.94 -3.00 -2.90
N VAL A 20 -9.53 -4.23 -2.55
CA VAL A 20 -10.43 -5.35 -2.22
C VAL A 20 -11.06 -5.25 -0.83
N THR A 21 -10.78 -4.18 -0.07
CA THR A 21 -11.35 -4.01 1.26
C THR A 21 -12.87 -3.90 1.19
N PRO A 22 -13.61 -4.66 2.01
CA PRO A 22 -15.05 -4.79 1.86
C PRO A 22 -15.83 -3.51 2.19
N TYR A 23 -15.29 -2.66 3.05
CA TYR A 23 -15.97 -1.46 3.55
C TYR A 23 -15.32 -0.18 3.04
N LYS A 24 -16.15 0.78 2.62
CA LYS A 24 -15.75 1.97 1.89
C LYS A 24 -16.05 3.22 2.73
N GLN A 25 -15.18 3.52 3.68
CA GLN A 25 -15.35 4.60 4.65
C GLN A 25 -14.06 5.43 4.76
N ILE A 26 -14.20 6.73 5.06
CA ILE A 26 -13.07 7.66 5.14
C ILE A 26 -11.97 7.15 6.07
N ILE A 27 -12.34 6.74 7.29
CA ILE A 27 -11.35 6.29 8.29
C ILE A 27 -10.68 4.96 7.90
N ILE A 28 -11.37 4.12 7.15
CA ILE A 28 -10.82 2.86 6.65
C ILE A 28 -9.78 3.16 5.57
N ALA A 29 -10.14 3.97 4.58
CA ALA A 29 -9.22 4.38 3.52
C ALA A 29 -7.98 5.11 4.08
N LEU A 30 -8.15 5.95 5.11
CA LEU A 30 -7.02 6.61 5.79
C LEU A 30 -6.07 5.60 6.45
N GLY A 31 -6.60 4.62 7.19
CA GLY A 31 -5.78 3.57 7.81
C GLY A 31 -5.04 2.72 6.79
N GLU A 32 -5.67 2.41 5.66
CA GLU A 32 -5.02 1.73 4.55
C GLU A 32 -3.94 2.57 3.89
N GLY A 33 -4.20 3.86 3.67
CA GLY A 33 -3.23 4.80 3.12
C GLY A 33 -1.97 4.88 3.97
N ALA A 34 -2.12 4.95 5.30
CA ALA A 34 -1.00 4.93 6.23
C ALA A 34 -0.16 3.65 6.08
N LYS A 35 -0.83 2.49 5.97
CA LYS A 35 -0.16 1.20 5.83
C LYS A 35 0.58 1.05 4.49
N ALA A 36 -0.08 1.41 3.39
CA ALA A 36 0.51 1.36 2.05
C ALA A 36 1.73 2.31 1.94
N SER A 37 1.64 3.50 2.55
CA SER A 37 2.75 4.46 2.61
C SER A 37 3.98 3.90 3.35
N LEU A 38 3.78 3.33 4.54
CA LEU A 38 4.88 2.71 5.31
C LEU A 38 5.50 1.52 4.57
N SER A 39 4.68 0.73 3.87
CA SER A 39 5.15 -0.42 3.10
C SER A 39 5.92 0.02 1.84
N ALA A 40 5.47 1.08 1.17
CA ALA A 40 6.20 1.69 0.06
C ALA A 40 7.55 2.25 0.52
N PHE A 41 7.59 2.89 1.68
CA PHE A 41 8.85 3.36 2.27
C PHE A 41 9.80 2.19 2.58
N ASP A 42 9.30 1.12 3.23
CA ASP A 42 10.09 -0.09 3.50
C ASP A 42 10.64 -0.71 2.20
N HIS A 43 9.84 -0.73 1.14
CA HIS A 43 10.26 -1.19 -0.18
C HIS A 43 11.40 -0.34 -0.75
N LEU A 44 11.31 1.00 -0.67
CA LEU A 44 12.34 1.92 -1.18
C LEU A 44 13.68 1.80 -0.43
N ILE A 45 13.65 1.61 0.89
CA ILE A 45 14.90 1.50 1.68
C ILE A 45 15.58 0.14 1.51
N ARG A 46 14.83 -0.92 1.20
CA ARG A 46 15.35 -2.29 1.00
C ARG A 46 15.71 -2.59 -0.44
N THR A 47 15.10 -1.86 -1.38
CA THR A 47 15.38 -1.97 -2.81
C THR A 47 16.20 -0.76 -3.19
N SER A 48 17.53 -0.84 -2.98
CA SER A 48 18.46 0.20 -3.43
C SER A 48 18.16 0.53 -4.89
N ALA A 49 17.75 1.77 -5.17
CA ALA A 49 17.43 2.21 -6.52
C ALA A 49 18.62 1.89 -7.46
N PRO A 50 18.38 1.37 -8.68
CA PRO A 50 19.41 1.47 -9.71
C PRO A 50 19.69 2.96 -9.93
N ALA A 51 20.97 3.33 -9.92
CA ALA A 51 21.45 4.67 -10.25
C ALA A 51 21.07 5.08 -11.69
#